data_AF-A0A833WEJ4-F1
#
_entry.id   AF-A0A833WEJ4-F1
#
_cell.length_a   1.000
_cell.length_b   1.000
_cell.length_c   1.000
_cell.angle_alpha   90.00
_cell.angle_beta   90.00
_cell.angle_gamma   90.00
#
_symmetry.space_group_name_H-M   'P 1'
#
loop_
_entity.id
_entity.type
_entity.pdbx_description
1 polymer ?
#
loop_
_entity_poly.entity_id
_entity_poly.type
_entity_poly.pdbx_seq_one_letter_code
_entity_poly.pdbx_strand_id
1 'polypeptide(L)'
;MNSQLPKGSHVSPECKDLLMSLLRHDPRERITFDEFFAHDFLDLAYAPTKENYEKAVELIQKAVKMDAEKNSKEAFHLYCEALRYFIPIVTSETDLKRKENLRSRINDYIKRAETLKASCADTSDDKDKCVPVEHKGNSIQRISSLNEPSFVHHELRTLSKSTISMADGLEIGEVAELYLAEGNYALGLEKFQSCLGILVPLLGKEPPGRRRDLLHKQRQRNRGKFSYCNYLFRDHIKSSTIMHFNAVQIWMKEAESTKGLLATKDIEESVQRTSDTSIEQCTMQ
;
A
#
# COMPACT_ATOMS: atom_id res chain seq x y z
N MET A 1 4.61 -34.96 -12.48
CA MET A 1 3.51 -34.20 -11.84
C MET A 1 4.07 -32.86 -11.43
N ASN A 2 3.43 -31.74 -11.80
CA ASN A 2 3.90 -30.41 -11.43
C ASN A 2 3.43 -30.09 -10.01
N SER A 3 4.36 -29.77 -9.12
CA SER A 3 4.10 -29.29 -7.77
C SER A 3 3.22 -28.04 -7.86
N GLN A 4 2.05 -28.04 -7.21
CA GLN A 4 1.17 -26.87 -7.14
C GLN A 4 1.08 -26.41 -5.69
N LEU A 5 1.12 -25.09 -5.48
CA LEU A 5 0.90 -24.52 -4.16
C LEU A 5 -0.56 -24.75 -3.71
N PRO A 6 -0.81 -24.97 -2.40
CA PRO A 6 -2.15 -25.15 -1.87
C PRO A 6 -3.08 -23.98 -2.22
N LYS A 7 -4.34 -24.28 -2.54
CA LYS A 7 -5.38 -23.27 -2.80
C LYS A 7 -5.57 -22.43 -1.53
N GLY A 8 -5.34 -21.12 -1.63
CA GLY A 8 -5.42 -20.17 -0.49
C GLY A 8 -4.07 -19.66 0.03
N SER A 9 -2.94 -20.06 -0.58
CA SER A 9 -1.62 -19.50 -0.24
C SER A 9 -1.46 -18.09 -0.82
N HIS A 10 -1.35 -17.10 0.08
CA HIS A 10 -1.03 -15.71 -0.27
C HIS A 10 0.49 -15.51 -0.27
N VAL A 11 1.14 -15.88 -1.38
CA VAL A 11 2.59 -15.65 -1.59
C VAL A 11 2.81 -14.62 -2.70
N SER A 12 3.90 -13.85 -2.61
CA SER A 12 4.28 -12.93 -3.67
C SER A 12 4.62 -13.70 -4.96
N PRO A 13 4.44 -13.11 -6.14
CA PRO A 13 4.77 -13.78 -7.40
C PRO A 13 6.25 -14.18 -7.49
N GLU A 14 7.16 -13.38 -6.93
CA GLU A 14 8.61 -13.66 -6.90
C GLU A 14 8.93 -14.82 -5.94
N CYS A 15 8.27 -14.86 -4.78
CA CYS A 15 8.38 -15.99 -3.85
C CYS A 15 7.82 -17.27 -4.47
N LYS A 16 6.68 -17.16 -5.15
CA LYS A 16 6.05 -18.26 -5.86
C LYS A 16 6.95 -18.79 -6.96
N ASP A 17 7.59 -17.91 -7.73
CA ASP A 17 8.52 -18.32 -8.78
C ASP A 17 9.69 -19.12 -8.21
N LEU A 18 10.36 -18.59 -7.17
CA LEU A 18 11.43 -19.30 -6.48
C LEU A 18 10.98 -20.66 -5.95
N LEU A 19 9.82 -20.72 -5.28
CA LEU A 19 9.26 -21.96 -4.73
C LEU A 19 8.95 -22.98 -5.84
N MET A 20 8.38 -22.53 -6.95
CA MET A 20 8.04 -23.38 -8.08
C MET A 20 9.29 -23.90 -8.80
N SER A 21 10.38 -23.12 -8.80
CA SER A 21 11.68 -23.48 -9.36
C SER A 21 12.47 -24.44 -8.44
N LEU A 22 12.33 -24.29 -7.11
CA LEU A 22 12.90 -25.20 -6.10
C LEU A 22 12.17 -26.55 -6.03
N LEU A 23 10.83 -26.54 -6.10
CA LEU A 23 9.98 -27.72 -5.94
C LEU A 23 9.80 -28.54 -7.23
N ARG A 24 10.65 -28.34 -8.24
CA ARG A 24 10.68 -29.17 -9.45
C ARG A 24 11.11 -30.60 -9.14
N HIS A 25 10.31 -31.55 -9.59
CA HIS A 25 10.55 -32.98 -9.38
C HIS A 25 11.74 -33.49 -10.20
N ASP A 26 11.87 -33.07 -11.45
CA ASP A 26 13.03 -33.42 -12.28
C ASP A 26 14.27 -32.62 -11.82
N PRO A 27 15.35 -33.28 -11.40
CA PRO A 27 16.59 -32.60 -11.01
C PRO A 27 17.24 -31.78 -12.12
N ARG A 28 16.96 -32.07 -13.40
CA ARG A 28 17.52 -31.35 -14.56
C ARG A 28 16.78 -30.06 -14.87
N GLU A 29 15.50 -29.98 -14.50
CA GLU A 29 14.68 -28.77 -14.66
C GLU A 29 14.60 -27.95 -13.37
N ARG A 30 15.23 -28.43 -12.29
CA ARG A 30 15.29 -27.73 -11.01
C ARG A 30 16.29 -26.58 -11.12
N ILE A 31 15.97 -25.48 -10.43
CA ILE A 31 16.86 -24.33 -10.32
C ILE A 31 18.27 -24.75 -9.91
N THR A 32 19.26 -24.21 -10.62
CA THR A 32 20.67 -24.44 -10.30
C THR A 32 21.08 -23.61 -9.07
N PHE A 33 22.24 -23.93 -8.49
CA PHE A 33 22.77 -23.14 -7.36
C PHE A 33 23.00 -21.68 -7.77
N ASP A 34 23.57 -21.44 -8.95
CA ASP A 34 23.87 -20.08 -9.42
C ASP A 34 22.58 -19.27 -9.64
N GLU A 35 21.58 -19.86 -10.29
CA GLU A 35 20.26 -19.23 -10.48
C GLU A 35 19.52 -19.01 -9.17
N PHE A 36 19.67 -19.92 -8.20
CA PHE A 36 19.08 -19.78 -6.88
C PHE A 36 19.64 -18.54 -6.16
N PHE A 37 20.97 -18.41 -6.08
CA PHE A 37 21.59 -17.26 -5.41
C PHE A 37 21.40 -15.95 -6.18
N ALA A 38 21.22 -16.02 -7.50
CA ALA A 38 20.91 -14.86 -8.34
C ALA A 38 19.41 -14.48 -8.34
N HIS A 39 18.54 -15.28 -7.73
CA HIS A 39 17.10 -15.07 -7.80
C HIS A 39 16.69 -13.76 -7.08
N ASP A 40 15.94 -12.90 -7.78
CA ASP A 40 15.52 -11.57 -7.30
C ASP A 40 14.85 -11.59 -5.91
N PHE A 41 14.15 -12.69 -5.60
CA PHE A 41 13.52 -12.88 -4.29
C PHE A 41 14.50 -12.90 -3.09
N LEU A 42 15.73 -13.40 -3.26
CA LEU A 42 16.69 -13.51 -2.15
C LEU A 42 17.40 -12.19 -1.84
N ASP A 43 17.49 -11.31 -2.84
CA ASP A 43 18.11 -9.98 -2.76
C ASP A 43 19.42 -9.93 -1.93
N LEU A 44 20.34 -10.86 -2.21
CA LEU A 44 21.57 -11.01 -1.43
C LEU A 44 22.51 -9.81 -1.57
N ALA A 45 22.40 -9.07 -2.67
CA ALA A 45 23.19 -7.89 -2.94
C ALA A 45 23.00 -6.80 -1.86
N TYR A 46 21.79 -6.66 -1.32
CA TYR A 46 21.47 -5.66 -0.29
C TYR A 46 21.18 -6.28 1.08
N ALA A 47 21.55 -7.55 1.29
CA ALA A 47 21.34 -8.25 2.55
C ALA A 47 21.90 -7.47 3.75
N PRO A 48 21.27 -7.55 4.93
CA PRO A 48 21.70 -6.81 6.11
C PRO A 48 22.97 -7.43 6.73
N THR A 49 24.12 -7.10 6.15
CA THR A 49 25.45 -7.52 6.63
C THR A 49 26.26 -6.32 7.09
N LYS A 50 27.31 -6.56 7.89
CA LYS A 50 28.23 -5.51 8.32
C LYS A 50 28.95 -4.86 7.14
N GLU A 51 29.34 -5.65 6.14
CA GLU A 51 30.00 -5.17 4.92
C GLU A 51 29.07 -4.24 4.11
N ASN A 52 27.80 -4.62 3.96
CA ASN A 52 26.81 -3.77 3.29
C ASN A 52 26.51 -2.48 4.06
N TYR A 53 26.58 -2.50 5.40
CA TYR A 53 26.50 -1.29 6.21
C TYR A 53 27.68 -0.35 5.95
N GLU A 54 28.90 -0.88 5.96
CA GLU A 54 30.12 -0.11 5.69
C GLU A 54 30.07 0.49 4.28
N LYS A 55 29.67 -0.30 3.28
CA LYS A 55 29.46 0.16 1.89
C LYS A 55 28.40 1.27 1.79
N ALA A 56 27.28 1.14 2.51
CA ALA A 56 26.24 2.17 2.53
C ALA A 56 26.76 3.49 3.11
N VAL A 57 27.58 3.43 4.16
CA VAL A 57 28.23 4.61 4.75
C VAL A 57 29.20 5.25 3.76
N GLU A 58 30.01 4.48 3.06
CA GLU A 58 30.92 4.99 2.02
C GLU A 58 30.17 5.69 0.88
N LEU A 59 29.06 5.09 0.43
CA LEU A 59 28.21 5.69 -0.62
C LEU A 59 27.62 7.03 -0.16
N ILE A 60 27.17 7.14 1.09
CA ILE A 60 26.71 8.43 1.65
C ILE A 60 27.84 9.45 1.72
N GLN A 61 29.04 9.06 2.15
CA GLN A 61 30.18 9.98 2.20
C GLN A 61 30.51 10.52 0.81
N LYS A 62 30.47 9.65 -0.20
CA LYS A 62 30.62 10.05 -1.61
C LYS A 62 29.48 10.97 -2.05
N ALA A 63 28.23 10.63 -1.73
CA ALA A 63 27.06 11.44 -2.08
C ALA A 63 27.15 12.86 -1.51
N VAL A 64 27.51 13.00 -0.23
CA VAL A 64 27.68 14.30 0.44
C VAL A 64 28.79 15.12 -0.22
N LYS A 65 29.88 14.47 -0.64
CA LYS A 65 30.97 15.14 -1.35
C LYS A 65 30.50 15.67 -2.72
N MET A 66 29.83 14.83 -3.52
CA MET A 66 29.30 15.23 -4.83
C MET A 66 28.24 16.34 -4.72
N ASP A 67 27.45 16.29 -3.65
CA ASP A 67 26.45 17.31 -3.31
C ASP A 67 27.11 18.66 -2.98
N ALA A 68 28.18 18.64 -2.19
CA ALA A 68 28.99 19.83 -1.91
C ALA A 68 29.65 20.41 -3.17
N GLU A 69 30.03 19.55 -4.12
CA GLU A 69 30.58 19.92 -5.43
C GLU A 69 29.50 20.39 -6.43
N LYS A 70 28.23 20.50 -6.02
CA LYS A 70 27.06 20.87 -6.83
C LYS A 70 26.79 19.92 -8.00
N ASN A 71 27.31 18.70 -7.96
CA ASN A 71 26.96 17.66 -8.93
C ASN A 71 25.67 16.95 -8.47
N SER A 72 24.53 17.64 -8.62
CA SER A 72 23.24 17.19 -8.10
C SER A 72 22.78 15.85 -8.66
N LYS A 73 23.08 15.56 -9.94
CA LYS A 73 22.66 14.32 -10.62
C LYS A 73 23.39 13.11 -10.01
N GLU A 74 24.71 13.18 -9.91
CA GLU A 74 25.51 12.09 -9.37
C GLU A 74 25.30 11.92 -7.85
N ALA A 75 25.20 13.02 -7.12
CA ALA A 75 24.84 13.01 -5.70
C ALA A 75 23.50 12.29 -5.45
N PHE A 76 22.48 12.62 -6.25
CA PHE A 76 21.17 11.97 -6.17
C PHE A 76 21.25 10.46 -6.41
N HIS A 77 21.98 10.02 -7.43
CA HIS A 77 22.17 8.59 -7.71
C HIS A 77 22.88 7.87 -6.55
N LEU A 78 23.94 8.46 -6.00
CA LEU A 78 24.68 7.88 -4.87
C LEU A 78 23.83 7.82 -3.58
N TYR A 79 23.01 8.83 -3.32
CA TYR A 79 22.04 8.79 -2.22
C TYR A 79 21.03 7.65 -2.41
N CYS A 80 20.47 7.49 -3.62
CA CYS A 80 19.54 6.40 -3.90
C CYS A 80 20.19 5.02 -3.73
N GLU A 81 21.43 4.86 -4.22
CA GLU A 81 22.17 3.60 -4.09
C GLU A 81 22.46 3.27 -2.63
N ALA A 82 22.93 4.24 -1.83
CA ALA A 82 23.17 4.03 -0.41
C ALA A 82 21.90 3.62 0.35
N LEU A 83 20.75 4.25 0.02
CA LEU A 83 19.47 3.96 0.64
C LEU A 83 19.01 2.53 0.39
N ARG A 84 19.31 1.95 -0.78
CA ARG A 84 19.00 0.53 -1.06
C ARG A 84 19.68 -0.43 -0.09
N TYR A 85 20.91 -0.13 0.35
CA TYR A 85 21.60 -0.94 1.37
C TYR A 85 21.06 -0.67 2.78
N PHE A 86 20.73 0.58 3.11
CA PHE A 86 20.26 0.92 4.45
C PHE A 86 18.87 0.36 4.78
N ILE A 87 17.98 0.20 3.79
CA ILE A 87 16.60 -0.26 4.01
C ILE A 87 16.56 -1.68 4.63
N PRO A 88 17.21 -2.72 4.07
CA PRO A 88 17.25 -4.03 4.71
C PRO A 88 17.89 -3.99 6.10
N ILE A 89 18.99 -3.25 6.26
CA ILE A 89 19.74 -3.17 7.53
C ILE A 89 18.85 -2.66 8.67
N VAL A 90 18.17 -1.54 8.49
CA VAL A 90 17.33 -0.96 9.54
C VAL A 90 16.05 -1.76 9.78
N THR A 91 15.54 -2.47 8.77
CA THR A 91 14.38 -3.38 8.98
C THR A 91 14.76 -4.56 9.86
N SER A 92 15.94 -5.14 9.65
CA SER A 92 16.49 -6.25 10.44
C SER A 92 17.05 -5.86 11.82
N GLU A 93 17.27 -4.56 12.07
CA GLU A 93 17.84 -4.07 13.32
C GLU A 93 16.93 -4.39 14.52
N THR A 94 17.50 -5.01 15.55
CA THR A 94 16.80 -5.50 16.75
C THR A 94 16.78 -4.46 17.87
N ASP A 95 17.83 -3.65 17.99
CA ASP A 95 17.91 -2.60 19.00
C ASP A 95 17.03 -1.40 18.59
N LEU A 96 15.98 -1.14 19.36
CA LEU A 96 15.00 -0.07 19.08
C LEU A 96 15.63 1.33 19.05
N LYS A 97 16.58 1.63 19.94
CA LYS A 97 17.22 2.94 20.02
C LYS A 97 18.15 3.15 18.84
N ARG A 98 18.94 2.13 18.50
CA ARG A 98 19.82 2.16 17.33
C ARG A 98 19.02 2.24 16.02
N LYS A 99 17.93 1.48 15.93
CA LYS A 99 16.98 1.50 14.81
C LYS A 99 16.39 2.89 14.60
N GLU A 100 15.99 3.57 15.67
CA GLU A 100 15.43 4.92 15.59
C GLU A 100 16.46 5.96 15.15
N ASN A 101 17.69 5.90 15.69
CA ASN A 101 18.77 6.78 15.27
C ASN A 101 19.12 6.58 13.78
N LEU A 102 19.15 5.32 13.33
CA LEU A 102 19.42 4.98 11.94
C LEU A 102 18.27 5.44 11.03
N ARG A 103 17.02 5.28 11.46
CA ARG A 103 15.82 5.79 10.79
C ARG A 103 15.88 7.29 10.58
N SER A 104 16.21 8.06 11.62
CA SER A 104 16.31 9.52 11.53
C SER A 104 17.32 9.93 10.47
N ARG A 105 18.52 9.32 10.48
CA ARG A 105 19.58 9.61 9.51
C ARG A 105 19.18 9.25 8.08
N ILE A 106 18.53 8.09 7.89
CA ILE A 106 17.99 7.67 6.59
C ILE A 106 16.97 8.68 6.07
N ASN A 107 16.07 9.17 6.92
CA ASN A 107 15.08 10.19 6.54
C ASN A 107 15.73 11.50 6.10
N ASP A 108 16.83 11.91 6.74
CA ASP A 108 17.56 13.12 6.32
C ASP A 108 18.18 12.95 4.93
N TYR A 109 18.75 11.77 4.64
CA TYR A 109 19.29 11.46 3.32
C TYR A 109 18.20 11.40 2.24
N ILE A 110 17.01 10.86 2.56
CA ILE A 110 15.86 10.85 1.65
C ILE A 110 15.44 12.27 1.30
N LYS A 111 15.21 13.14 2.30
CA LYS A 111 14.83 14.54 2.08
C LYS A 111 15.84 15.27 1.21
N ARG A 112 17.13 14.98 1.42
CA ARG A 112 18.20 15.59 0.62
C ARG A 112 18.13 15.11 -0.84
N ALA A 113 17.98 13.81 -1.06
CA ALA A 113 17.83 13.24 -2.40
C ALA A 113 16.59 13.80 -3.13
N GLU A 114 15.46 13.97 -2.43
CA GLU A 114 14.25 14.59 -3.00
C GLU A 114 14.48 16.04 -3.43
N THR A 115 15.20 16.81 -2.61
CA THR A 115 15.59 18.19 -2.95
C THR A 115 16.48 18.23 -4.19
N LEU A 116 17.44 17.31 -4.29
CA LEU A 116 18.33 17.18 -5.46
C LEU A 116 17.58 16.75 -6.72
N LYS A 117 16.57 15.89 -6.59
CA LYS A 117 15.72 15.45 -7.71
C LYS A 117 14.99 16.62 -8.38
N ALA A 118 14.46 17.55 -7.59
CA ALA A 118 13.79 18.76 -8.11
C ALA A 118 14.78 19.62 -8.94
N SER A 119 16.00 19.82 -8.44
CA SER A 119 17.03 20.60 -9.15
C SER A 119 17.55 19.95 -10.44
N CYS A 120 17.32 18.65 -10.64
CA CYS A 120 17.71 17.93 -11.85
C CYS A 120 16.67 18.05 -12.97
N ALA A 121 15.41 18.33 -12.65
CA ALA A 121 14.32 18.46 -13.63
C ALA A 121 14.36 19.79 -14.40
N ASP A 122 15.04 20.82 -13.87
CA ASP A 122 15.13 22.15 -14.49
C ASP A 122 16.24 22.26 -15.56
N THR A 123 17.04 21.19 -15.77
CA THR A 123 18.17 21.18 -16.72
C THR A 123 17.95 20.18 -17.85
N SER A 124 16.94 20.41 -18.68
CA SER A 124 16.79 19.70 -19.95
C SER A 124 16.23 20.59 -21.06
N ASP A 125 17.04 21.57 -21.47
CA ASP A 125 17.15 21.94 -22.89
C ASP A 125 18.53 21.46 -23.36
N ASP A 126 18.61 20.19 -23.78
CA ASP A 126 19.33 19.86 -25.00
C ASP A 126 18.98 18.45 -25.50
N LYS A 127 18.85 18.36 -26.82
CA LYS A 127 18.36 17.21 -27.60
C LYS A 127 19.42 16.11 -27.78
N ASP A 128 18.89 14.93 -28.13
CA ASP A 128 19.50 13.82 -28.89
C ASP A 128 20.33 12.80 -28.05
N LYS A 129 20.07 11.48 -28.02
CA LYS A 129 19.48 10.55 -29.01
C LYS A 129 18.72 9.39 -28.37
N CYS A 130 17.75 8.88 -29.14
CA CYS A 130 16.83 7.78 -28.88
C CYS A 130 17.46 6.38 -29.03
N VAL A 131 16.89 5.38 -28.36
CA VAL A 131 16.30 4.20 -29.05
C VAL A 131 15.01 3.78 -28.30
N PRO A 132 13.84 3.74 -28.98
CA PRO A 132 12.58 3.22 -28.45
C PRO A 132 12.46 1.72 -28.71
N VAL A 133 11.90 0.96 -27.75
CA VAL A 133 11.32 -0.35 -28.04
C VAL A 133 9.85 -0.31 -27.65
N GLU A 134 9.01 -0.33 -28.69
CA GLU A 134 7.57 -0.55 -28.61
C GLU A 134 7.25 -1.91 -28.01
N HIS A 135 6.22 -2.00 -27.18
CA HIS A 135 5.21 -3.06 -27.28
C HIS A 135 3.83 -2.47 -26.97
N LYS A 136 3.01 -2.41 -28.03
CA LYS A 136 1.54 -2.30 -28.06
C LYS A 136 0.93 -3.35 -27.11
N GLY A 137 -0.22 -3.19 -26.46
CA GLY A 137 -1.30 -2.22 -26.54
C GLY A 137 -2.59 -2.88 -26.00
N ASN A 138 -3.50 -2.03 -25.51
CA ASN A 138 -4.93 -2.25 -25.26
C ASN A 138 -5.40 -2.87 -23.93
N SER A 139 -5.82 -1.99 -23.02
CA SER A 139 -7.21 -2.01 -22.50
C SER A 139 -7.57 -0.67 -21.80
N ILE A 140 -7.51 0.43 -22.55
CA ILE A 140 -8.03 1.74 -22.13
C ILE A 140 -9.34 2.00 -22.89
N GLN A 141 -10.42 1.34 -22.49
CA GLN A 141 -11.77 1.65 -22.99
C GLN A 141 -12.87 1.56 -21.90
N ARG A 142 -12.53 1.49 -20.61
CA ARG A 142 -13.53 1.36 -19.52
C ARG A 142 -13.55 2.48 -18.49
N ILE A 143 -13.01 3.66 -18.80
CA ILE A 143 -12.89 4.76 -17.82
C ILE A 143 -13.81 5.95 -18.15
N SER A 144 -14.52 5.94 -19.29
CA SER A 144 -15.44 7.01 -19.67
C SER A 144 -16.76 7.09 -18.88
N SER A 145 -16.89 6.41 -17.72
CA SER A 145 -18.14 6.33 -16.94
C SER A 145 -18.08 7.01 -15.56
N LEU A 146 -16.97 7.64 -15.17
CA LEU A 146 -16.80 8.17 -13.80
C LEU A 146 -17.15 9.66 -13.61
N ASN A 147 -17.42 10.41 -14.69
CA ASN A 147 -17.61 11.87 -14.64
C ASN A 147 -19.06 12.36 -14.63
N GLU A 148 -20.05 11.51 -14.35
CA GLU A 148 -21.45 11.95 -14.23
C GLU A 148 -21.92 11.89 -12.76
N PRO A 149 -22.47 12.99 -12.20
CA PRO A 149 -23.22 12.96 -10.95
C PRO A 149 -24.48 12.10 -11.14
N SER A 150 -24.35 10.78 -10.95
CA SER A 150 -25.46 9.85 -11.17
C SER A 150 -26.69 10.36 -10.42
N PHE A 151 -27.83 10.52 -11.11
CA PHE A 151 -29.16 10.84 -10.57
C PHE A 151 -29.47 10.12 -9.23
N VAL A 152 -28.97 8.89 -9.08
CA VAL A 152 -28.99 8.03 -7.89
C VAL A 152 -28.40 8.70 -6.63
N HIS A 153 -27.35 9.50 -6.77
CA HIS A 153 -26.68 10.22 -5.69
C HIS A 153 -27.50 11.41 -5.20
N HIS A 154 -28.11 12.16 -6.12
CA HIS A 154 -28.97 13.30 -5.79
C HIS A 154 -30.28 12.85 -5.13
N GLU A 155 -30.86 11.75 -5.62
CA GLU A 155 -32.03 11.10 -5.01
C GLU A 155 -31.71 10.66 -3.57
N LEU A 156 -30.59 9.96 -3.36
CA LEU A 156 -30.16 9.52 -2.03
C LEU A 156 -29.89 10.70 -1.08
N ARG A 157 -29.21 11.75 -1.55
CA ARG A 157 -28.96 12.97 -0.76
C ARG A 157 -30.26 13.61 -0.30
N THR A 158 -31.25 13.69 -1.18
CA THR A 158 -32.56 14.27 -0.86
C THR A 158 -33.29 13.45 0.19
N LEU A 159 -33.26 12.12 0.08
CA LEU A 159 -33.87 11.19 1.04
C LEU A 159 -33.11 11.09 2.37
N SER A 160 -31.85 11.50 2.41
CA SER A 160 -30.98 11.39 3.60
C SER A 160 -31.00 12.64 4.47
N LYS A 161 -31.60 13.76 4.03
CA LYS A 161 -31.70 15.01 4.82
C LYS A 161 -32.41 14.82 6.17
N SER A 162 -33.29 13.82 6.27
CA SER A 162 -33.99 13.46 7.51
C SER A 162 -33.13 12.68 8.50
N THR A 163 -31.90 12.29 8.14
CA THR A 163 -30.96 11.56 8.99
C THR A 163 -29.59 12.21 8.90
N ILE A 164 -29.27 13.08 9.87
CA ILE A 164 -28.06 13.91 9.90
C ILE A 164 -26.79 13.07 9.67
N SER A 165 -26.64 11.96 10.40
CA SER A 165 -25.48 11.07 10.26
C SER A 165 -25.33 10.46 8.86
N MET A 166 -26.43 10.24 8.13
CA MET A 166 -26.39 9.74 6.76
C MET A 166 -25.97 10.86 5.79
N ALA A 167 -26.47 12.08 5.99
CA ALA A 167 -26.07 13.24 5.20
C ALA A 167 -24.56 13.55 5.38
N ASP A 168 -24.07 13.55 6.62
CA ASP A 168 -22.66 13.76 6.94
C ASP A 168 -21.76 12.70 6.28
N GLY A 169 -22.16 11.43 6.35
CA GLY A 169 -21.44 10.33 5.70
C GLY A 169 -21.36 10.47 4.17
N LEU A 170 -22.41 11.02 3.54
CA LEU A 170 -22.42 11.29 2.10
C LEU A 170 -21.54 12.49 1.73
N GLU A 171 -21.54 13.55 2.54
CA GLU A 171 -20.69 14.73 2.35
C GLU A 171 -19.20 14.38 2.48
N ILE A 172 -18.82 13.61 3.50
CA ILE A 172 -17.45 13.11 3.65
C ILE A 172 -17.02 12.26 2.44
N GLY A 173 -17.96 11.51 1.86
CA GLY A 173 -17.74 10.77 0.61
C GLY A 173 -17.43 11.67 -0.59
N GLU A 174 -18.17 12.78 -0.75
CA GLU A 174 -17.89 13.76 -1.80
C GLU A 174 -16.53 14.45 -1.62
N VAL A 175 -16.21 14.84 -0.39
CA VAL A 175 -14.90 15.43 -0.06
C VAL A 175 -13.76 14.45 -0.38
N ALA A 176 -13.95 13.15 -0.13
CA ALA A 176 -12.99 12.12 -0.51
C ALA A 176 -12.78 12.02 -2.03
N GLU A 177 -13.84 12.23 -2.82
CA GLU A 177 -13.78 12.25 -4.28
C GLU A 177 -13.04 13.48 -4.81
N LEU A 178 -13.20 14.64 -4.17
CA LEU A 178 -12.43 15.85 -4.49
C LEU A 178 -10.93 15.61 -4.26
N TYR A 179 -10.55 15.06 -3.10
CA TYR A 179 -9.15 14.70 -2.83
C TYR A 179 -8.59 13.66 -3.81
N LEU A 180 -9.42 12.70 -4.26
CA LEU A 180 -9.03 11.75 -5.29
C LEU A 180 -8.77 12.44 -6.64
N ALA A 181 -9.60 13.42 -7.02
CA ALA A 181 -9.44 14.19 -8.26
C ALA A 181 -8.22 15.13 -8.21
N GLU A 182 -7.91 15.68 -7.04
CA GLU A 182 -6.72 16.50 -6.78
C GLU A 182 -5.42 15.68 -6.67
N GLY A 183 -5.51 14.35 -6.63
CA GLY A 183 -4.35 13.46 -6.47
C GLY A 183 -3.82 13.35 -5.04
N ASN A 184 -4.51 13.94 -4.06
CA ASN A 184 -4.16 13.83 -2.64
C ASN A 184 -4.72 12.52 -2.05
N TYR A 185 -4.13 11.40 -2.45
CA TYR A 185 -4.67 10.07 -2.15
C TYR A 185 -4.66 9.72 -0.66
N ALA A 186 -3.73 10.26 0.14
CA ALA A 186 -3.65 9.99 1.58
C ALA A 186 -4.88 10.56 2.32
N LEU A 187 -5.20 11.84 2.10
CA LEU A 187 -6.41 12.45 2.65
C LEU A 187 -7.67 11.84 2.04
N GLY A 188 -7.65 11.51 0.74
CA GLY A 188 -8.75 10.81 0.08
C GLY A 188 -9.07 9.47 0.75
N LEU A 189 -8.06 8.66 1.08
CA LEU A 189 -8.23 7.39 1.79
C LEU A 189 -8.83 7.55 3.18
N GLU A 190 -8.32 8.50 3.97
CA GLU A 190 -8.85 8.81 5.30
C GLU A 190 -10.33 9.20 5.23
N LYS A 191 -10.71 10.07 4.29
CA LYS A 191 -12.10 10.50 4.12
C LYS A 191 -12.99 9.36 3.61
N PHE A 192 -12.53 8.53 2.68
CA PHE A 192 -13.28 7.35 2.27
C PHE A 192 -13.47 6.35 3.43
N GLN A 193 -12.46 6.16 4.28
CA GLN A 193 -12.55 5.30 5.47
C GLN A 193 -13.56 5.84 6.48
N SER A 194 -13.53 7.15 6.76
CA SER A 194 -14.50 7.83 7.61
C SER A 194 -15.94 7.73 7.06
N CYS A 195 -16.11 8.00 5.77
CA CYS A 195 -17.38 7.83 5.06
C CYS A 195 -17.95 6.40 5.22
N LEU A 196 -17.14 5.38 4.94
CA LEU A 196 -17.57 3.98 5.06
C LEU A 196 -17.84 3.58 6.52
N GLY A 197 -17.07 4.13 7.47
CA GLY A 197 -17.28 3.94 8.91
C GLY A 197 -18.64 4.45 9.40
N ILE A 198 -19.19 5.48 8.74
CA ILE A 198 -20.52 6.01 9.03
C ILE A 198 -21.61 5.25 8.27
N LEU A 199 -21.43 5.00 6.97
CA LEU A 199 -22.47 4.42 6.13
C LEU A 199 -22.72 2.92 6.39
N VAL A 200 -21.70 2.16 6.82
CA VAL A 200 -21.83 0.71 7.09
C VAL A 200 -22.74 0.42 8.30
N PRO A 201 -22.55 1.04 9.47
CA PRO A 201 -23.46 0.86 10.61
C PRO A 201 -24.88 1.37 10.32
N LEU A 202 -25.01 2.47 9.57
CA LEU A 202 -26.31 3.05 9.23
C LEU A 202 -27.12 2.11 8.34
N LEU A 203 -26.48 1.44 7.37
CA LEU A 203 -27.16 0.47 6.51
C LEU A 203 -27.74 -0.71 7.30
N GLY A 204 -27.11 -1.12 8.40
CA GLY A 204 -27.62 -2.19 9.27
C GLY A 204 -28.88 -1.81 10.05
N LYS A 205 -29.08 -0.52 10.30
CA LYS A 205 -30.24 0.03 11.03
C LYS A 205 -31.35 0.53 10.09
N GLU A 206 -31.09 0.57 8.79
CA GLU A 206 -31.99 1.12 7.79
C GLU A 206 -33.10 0.11 7.43
N PRO A 207 -34.40 0.50 7.51
CA PRO A 207 -35.50 -0.38 7.13
C PRO A 207 -35.46 -0.72 5.64
N PRO A 208 -36.01 -1.88 5.22
CA PRO A 208 -36.09 -2.23 3.80
C PRO A 208 -36.88 -1.18 3.03
N GLY A 209 -36.34 -0.71 1.91
CA GLY A 209 -36.97 0.31 1.08
C GLY A 209 -35.99 0.99 0.11
N ARG A 210 -36.54 1.90 -0.70
CA ARG A 210 -35.79 2.61 -1.75
C ARG A 210 -34.52 3.29 -1.24
N ARG A 211 -34.58 3.92 -0.06
CA ARG A 211 -33.44 4.61 0.56
C ARG A 211 -32.31 3.64 0.93
N ARG A 212 -32.65 2.45 1.43
CA ARG A 212 -31.69 1.38 1.74
C ARG A 212 -30.99 0.85 0.49
N ASP A 213 -31.75 0.65 -0.59
CA ASP A 213 -31.19 0.16 -1.86
C ASP A 213 -30.20 1.17 -2.47
N LEU A 214 -30.59 2.46 -2.45
CA LEU A 214 -29.73 3.56 -2.89
C LEU A 214 -28.47 3.68 -2.01
N LEU A 215 -28.62 3.58 -0.69
CA LEU A 215 -27.51 3.59 0.25
C LEU A 215 -26.56 2.41 0.03
N HIS A 216 -27.10 1.21 -0.23
CA HIS A 216 -26.29 0.03 -0.52
C HIS A 216 -25.49 0.19 -1.83
N LYS A 217 -26.10 0.78 -2.87
CA LYS A 217 -25.40 1.13 -4.13
C LYS A 217 -24.32 2.18 -3.91
N GLN A 218 -24.60 3.23 -3.15
CA GLN A 218 -23.62 4.28 -2.85
C GLN A 218 -22.44 3.74 -2.04
N ARG A 219 -22.70 2.88 -1.06
CA ARG A 219 -21.66 2.19 -0.30
C ARG A 219 -20.75 1.36 -1.20
N GLN A 220 -21.31 0.60 -2.15
CA GLN A 220 -20.52 -0.18 -3.10
C GLN A 220 -19.68 0.72 -4.00
N ARG A 221 -20.24 1.84 -4.49
CA ARG A 221 -19.52 2.85 -5.26
C ARG A 221 -18.34 3.42 -4.47
N ASN A 222 -18.57 3.84 -3.23
CA ASN A 222 -17.53 4.39 -2.35
C ASN A 222 -16.46 3.35 -2.01
N ARG A 223 -16.83 2.07 -1.86
CA ARG A 223 -15.87 0.97 -1.66
C ARG A 223 -15.02 0.72 -2.91
N GLY A 224 -15.61 0.82 -4.10
CA GLY A 224 -14.89 0.76 -5.38
C GLY A 224 -13.91 1.94 -5.52
N LYS A 225 -14.35 3.15 -5.21
CA LYS A 225 -13.53 4.36 -5.22
C LYS A 225 -12.42 4.33 -4.16
N PHE A 226 -12.68 3.81 -2.96
CA PHE A 226 -11.65 3.55 -1.95
C PHE A 226 -10.60 2.56 -2.45
N SER A 227 -11.03 1.47 -3.09
CA SER A 227 -10.10 0.47 -3.65
C SER A 227 -9.27 1.06 -4.78
N TYR A 228 -9.87 1.91 -5.62
CA TYR A 228 -9.20 2.61 -6.70
C TYR A 228 -8.23 3.69 -6.18
N CYS A 229 -8.64 4.48 -5.18
CA CYS A 229 -7.80 5.44 -4.48
C CYS A 229 -6.61 4.74 -3.80
N ASN A 230 -6.84 3.57 -3.20
CA ASN A 230 -5.78 2.76 -2.59
C ASN A 230 -4.84 2.20 -3.67
N TYR A 231 -5.37 1.73 -4.80
CA TYR A 231 -4.56 1.32 -5.95
C TYR A 231 -3.70 2.49 -6.45
N LEU A 232 -4.27 3.66 -6.68
CA LEU A 232 -3.54 4.85 -7.14
C LEU A 232 -2.56 5.38 -6.08
N PHE A 233 -2.88 5.29 -4.79
CA PHE A 233 -1.94 5.61 -3.72
C PHE A 233 -0.76 4.65 -3.74
N ARG A 234 -1.01 3.34 -3.88
CA ARG A 234 0.04 2.32 -4.00
C ARG A 234 0.84 2.50 -5.28
N ASP A 235 0.22 2.89 -6.38
CA ASP A 235 0.88 3.15 -7.66
C ASP A 235 1.69 4.45 -7.62
N HIS A 236 1.18 5.51 -6.99
CA HIS A 236 1.91 6.74 -6.71
C HIS A 236 3.09 6.49 -5.76
N ILE A 237 2.93 5.63 -4.75
CA ILE A 237 4.03 5.15 -3.90
C ILE A 237 5.04 4.32 -4.70
N LYS A 238 4.59 3.48 -5.63
CA LYS A 238 5.45 2.67 -6.53
C LYS A 238 6.14 3.49 -7.63
N SER A 239 5.54 4.56 -8.10
CA SER A 239 6.16 5.51 -9.04
C SER A 239 7.13 6.43 -8.28
N SER A 240 6.83 6.69 -7.01
CA SER A 240 7.69 7.34 -6.04
C SER A 240 8.64 6.36 -5.31
N THR A 241 9.04 5.24 -5.92
CA THR A 241 9.93 4.18 -5.35
C THR A 241 11.39 4.64 -5.17
N ILE A 242 11.56 5.78 -4.54
CA ILE A 242 12.71 6.15 -3.71
C ILE A 242 12.27 6.13 -2.22
N MET A 243 10.97 6.02 -1.93
CA MET A 243 10.36 6.14 -0.61
C MET A 243 9.88 4.80 -0.01
N HIS A 244 10.73 3.78 0.05
CA HIS A 244 10.38 2.53 0.75
C HIS A 244 10.36 2.67 2.29
N PHE A 245 10.71 3.84 2.83
CA PHE A 245 10.85 4.01 4.27
C PHE A 245 9.59 4.54 4.98
N ASN A 246 8.96 5.58 4.41
CA ASN A 246 7.72 6.14 4.96
C ASN A 246 6.51 5.23 4.74
N ALA A 247 6.49 4.45 3.66
CA ALA A 247 5.40 3.51 3.37
C ALA A 247 5.36 2.35 4.37
N VAL A 248 6.52 1.86 4.85
CA VAL A 248 6.60 0.84 5.91
C VAL A 248 6.17 1.40 7.26
N GLN A 249 6.41 2.69 7.55
CA GLN A 249 5.94 3.35 8.76
C GLN A 249 4.41 3.54 8.77
N ILE A 250 3.83 3.97 7.66
CA ILE A 250 2.36 4.07 7.51
C ILE A 250 1.74 2.68 7.60
N TRP A 251 2.33 1.68 6.96
CA TRP A 251 1.84 0.30 7.02
C TRP A 251 1.99 -0.34 8.41
N MET A 252 3.07 -0.07 9.15
CA MET A 252 3.23 -0.50 10.56
C MET A 252 2.18 0.13 11.47
N LYS A 253 1.91 1.44 11.32
CA LYS A 253 0.90 2.15 12.10
C LYS A 253 -0.54 1.69 11.78
N GLU A 254 -0.82 1.42 10.51
CA GLU A 254 -2.13 0.90 10.06
C GLU A 254 -2.34 -0.58 10.47
N ALA A 255 -1.26 -1.38 10.47
CA ALA A 255 -1.28 -2.76 10.96
C ALA A 255 -1.49 -2.85 12.48
N GLU A 256 -0.93 -1.92 13.26
CA GLU A 256 -1.19 -1.81 14.70
C GLU A 256 -2.62 -1.31 14.99
N SER A 257 -3.12 -0.35 14.22
CA SER A 257 -4.50 0.16 14.31
C SER A 257 -5.54 -0.92 14.00
N THR A 258 -5.29 -1.76 13.00
CA THR A 258 -6.17 -2.88 12.62
C THR A 258 -6.12 -4.05 13.60
N LYS A 259 -5.02 -4.24 14.34
CA LYS A 259 -4.89 -5.24 15.41
C LYS A 259 -5.79 -4.93 16.61
N GLY A 260 -5.95 -3.65 16.96
CA GLY A 260 -6.86 -3.20 18.03
C GLY A 260 -8.35 -3.34 17.68
N LEU A 261 -8.69 -3.37 16.39
CA LEU A 261 -10.06 -3.50 15.87
C LEU A 261 -10.53 -4.95 15.68
N LEU A 262 -9.59 -5.90 15.59
CA LEU A 262 -9.86 -7.35 15.48
C LEU A 262 -9.75 -8.05 16.84
N ALA A 263 -8.86 -7.63 17.73
CA ALA A 263 -8.70 -8.25 19.05
C ALA A 263 -9.91 -8.07 19.99
N THR A 264 -10.76 -7.06 19.76
CA THR A 264 -11.99 -6.85 20.52
C THR A 264 -13.18 -7.68 20.02
N LYS A 265 -13.06 -8.37 18.88
CA LYS A 265 -14.12 -9.24 18.34
C LYS A 265 -14.00 -10.71 18.73
N ASP A 266 -12.79 -11.19 19.04
CA ASP A 266 -12.61 -12.59 19.42
C ASP A 266 -13.08 -12.89 20.85
N ILE A 267 -13.28 -11.86 21.70
CA ILE A 267 -13.79 -12.04 23.07
C ILE A 267 -15.33 -12.01 23.10
N GLU A 268 -16.00 -11.16 22.30
CA GLU A 268 -17.47 -11.11 22.30
C GLU A 268 -18.13 -12.29 21.57
N GLU A 269 -17.47 -12.87 20.56
CA GLU A 269 -18.04 -14.02 19.81
C GLU A 269 -17.91 -15.36 20.56
N SER A 270 -17.05 -15.44 21.58
CA SER A 270 -16.89 -16.62 22.43
C SER A 270 -17.89 -16.66 23.60
N VAL A 271 -18.30 -15.50 24.12
CA VAL A 271 -19.27 -15.39 25.22
C VAL A 271 -20.70 -15.64 24.74
N GLN A 272 -21.03 -15.27 23.50
CA GLN A 272 -22.37 -15.45 22.95
C GLN A 272 -22.68 -16.91 22.55
N ARG A 273 -21.67 -17.73 22.21
CA ARG A 273 -21.89 -19.17 21.91
C ARG A 273 -22.11 -20.02 23.16
N THR A 274 -21.61 -19.59 24.32
CA THR A 274 -21.81 -20.31 25.59
C THR A 274 -23.16 -20.02 26.25
N SER A 275 -23.79 -18.89 25.95
CA SER A 275 -25.12 -18.54 26.48
C SER A 275 -26.27 -19.23 25.74
N ASP A 276 -26.10 -19.58 24.46
CA ASP A 276 -27.18 -20.20 23.67
C ASP A 276 -27.25 -21.73 23.82
N THR A 277 -26.26 -22.37 24.43
CA THR A 277 -26.26 -23.84 24.69
C THR A 277 -26.71 -24.22 26.10
N SER A 278 -26.99 -23.25 26.99
CA SER A 278 -27.36 -23.52 28.39
C SER A 278 -28.85 -23.36 28.73
N ILE A 279 -29.73 -23.08 27.76
CA ILE A 279 -31.16 -22.83 28.03
C ILE A 279 -32.10 -23.97 27.59
N GLU A 280 -31.64 -24.97 26.82
CA GLU A 280 -32.52 -26.09 26.37
C GLU A 280 -32.43 -27.41 27.19
N GLN A 281 -31.86 -27.44 28.39
CA GLN A 281 -31.83 -28.66 29.23
C GLN A 281 -32.41 -28.52 30.64
N CYS A 282 -33.46 -27.72 30.83
CA CYS A 282 -34.25 -27.82 32.06
C CYS A 282 -35.75 -27.67 31.79
N THR A 283 -36.35 -28.72 31.25
CA THR A 283 -37.76 -29.07 31.48
C THR A 283 -37.93 -30.54 31.14
N MET A 284 -38.63 -31.26 32.02
CA MET A 284 -38.85 -32.73 32.05
C MET A 284 -37.81 -33.49 32.87
N GLN A 285 -37.99 -33.55 34.20
CA GLN A 285 -38.65 -34.68 34.88
C GLN A 285 -38.93 -34.35 36.35
#